data_AF-A0A971GWH2-F1
#
_entry.id   AF-A0A971GWH2-F1
#
_cell.length_a   1.000
_cell.length_b   1.000
_cell.length_c   1.000
_cell.angle_alpha   90.00
_cell.angle_beta   90.00
_cell.angle_gamma   90.00
#
_symmetry.space_group_name_H-M   'P 1'
#
loop_
_entity.id
_entity.type
_entity.pdbx_description
1 polymer ?
#
loop_
_entity_poly.entity_id
_entity_poly.type
_entity_poly.pdbx_seq_one_letter_code
_entity_poly.pdbx_strand_id
1 'polypeptide(L)'
;PEIVTCVVAMRLGAYDLAVGNLLGSLNFNLFSLGITDFIYTKGQFLLDIDPIFGLVGVLSLILVGMVTISNIIARRRGRPAHLDGFLITVTYILSIYFVYQRGLGG
;
A
#
# COMPACT_ATOMS: atom_id res chain seq x y z
N PRO A 1 12.60 0.36 4.60
CA PRO A 1 13.05 1.37 5.59
C PRO A 1 11.88 2.13 6.23
N GLU A 2 10.85 2.40 5.43
CA GLU A 2 9.61 3.12 5.68
C GLU A 2 8.88 2.62 6.93
N ILE A 3 8.75 1.29 7.09
CA ILE A 3 8.08 0.69 8.25
C ILE A 3 8.84 1.04 9.54
N VAL A 4 10.17 0.98 9.52
CA VAL A 4 11.00 1.31 10.69
C VAL A 4 10.83 2.80 11.03
N THR A 5 10.88 3.68 10.02
CA THR A 5 10.68 5.13 10.21
C THR A 5 9.28 5.45 10.75
N CYS A 6 8.23 4.82 10.23
CA CYS A 6 6.86 4.96 10.73
C CYS A 6 6.74 4.50 12.19
N VAL A 7 7.30 3.34 12.54
CA VAL A 7 7.25 2.81 13.91
C VAL A 7 7.98 3.73 14.88
N VAL A 8 9.15 4.24 14.50
CA VAL A 8 9.91 5.19 15.33
C VAL A 8 9.14 6.50 15.50
N ALA A 9 8.57 7.06 14.43
CA ALA A 9 7.76 8.28 14.51
C ALA A 9 6.53 8.11 15.42
N MET A 10 5.83 6.97 15.33
CA MET A 10 4.73 6.65 16.24
C MET A 10 5.19 6.52 17.70
N ARG A 11 6.34 5.87 17.95
CA ARG A 11 6.91 5.75 19.31
C ARG A 11 7.30 7.09 19.91
N LEU A 12 7.66 8.07 19.07
CA LEU A 12 7.96 9.44 19.48
C LEU A 12 6.71 10.33 19.59
N GLY A 13 5.50 9.79 19.37
CA GLY A 13 4.25 10.56 19.38
C GLY A 13 4.07 11.47 18.16
N ALA A 14 4.95 11.39 17.17
CA ALA A 14 4.91 12.18 15.93
C ALA A 14 4.00 11.50 14.88
N TYR A 15 2.70 11.44 15.16
CA TYR A 15 1.72 10.76 14.30
C TYR A 15 1.62 11.38 12.90
N ASP A 16 1.67 12.72 12.80
CA ASP A 16 1.63 13.41 11.51
C ASP A 16 2.85 13.08 10.64
N LEU A 17 4.02 12.89 11.26
CA LEU A 17 5.23 12.45 10.57
C LEU A 17 5.10 11.00 10.10
N ALA A 18 4.53 10.11 10.91
CA ALA A 18 4.29 8.72 10.52
C ALA A 18 3.31 8.64 9.33
N VAL A 19 2.22 9.39 9.36
CA VAL A 19 1.25 9.47 8.25
C VAL A 19 1.88 10.12 7.02
N GLY A 20 2.63 11.20 7.20
CA GLY A 20 3.35 11.89 6.12
C GLY A 20 4.36 10.98 5.42
N ASN A 21 5.12 10.16 6.17
CA ASN A 21 6.02 9.17 5.61
C ASN A 21 5.25 8.11 4.80
N LEU A 22 4.13 7.60 5.32
CA LEU A 22 3.29 6.62 4.64
C LEU A 22 2.72 7.14 3.32
N LEU A 23 2.10 8.32 3.33
CA LEU A 23 1.52 8.94 2.13
C LEU A 23 2.61 9.40 1.15
N GLY A 24 3.73 9.92 1.66
CA GLY A 24 4.88 10.33 0.87
C GLY A 24 5.46 9.15 0.08
N SER A 25 5.68 8.00 0.74
CA SER A 25 6.17 6.79 0.08
C SER A 25 5.20 6.26 -0.99
N LEU A 26 3.88 6.30 -0.76
CA LEU A 26 2.90 5.91 -1.76
C LEU A 26 2.96 6.81 -3.01
N ASN A 27 2.96 8.14 -2.82
CA ASN A 27 3.06 9.09 -3.92
C ASN A 27 4.40 8.98 -4.65
N PHE A 28 5.50 8.81 -3.92
CA PHE A 28 6.83 8.63 -4.51
C PHE A 28 6.90 7.35 -5.36
N ASN A 29 6.31 6.24 -4.90
CA ASN A 29 6.27 4.99 -5.67
C ASN A 29 5.49 5.16 -6.99
N LEU A 30 4.31 5.80 -6.96
CA LEU A 30 3.55 6.09 -8.18
C LEU A 30 4.28 7.08 -9.09
N PHE A 31 4.92 8.10 -8.52
CA PHE A 31 5.71 9.07 -9.28
C PHE A 31 6.90 8.40 -9.98
N SER A 32 7.62 7.52 -9.29
CA SER A 32 8.70 6.74 -9.87
C SER A 32 8.22 5.83 -10.99
N LEU A 33 7.04 5.20 -10.83
CA LEU A 33 6.41 4.41 -11.90
C LEU A 33 6.08 5.28 -13.11
N GLY A 34 5.52 6.47 -12.91
CA GLY A 34 5.21 7.41 -14.00
C GLY A 34 6.45 7.92 -14.73
N ILE A 35 7.53 8.23 -14.01
CA ILE A 35 8.83 8.55 -14.63
C ILE A 35 9.35 7.37 -15.45
N THR A 36 9.24 6.16 -14.91
CA THR A 36 9.72 4.95 -15.59
C THR A 36 8.96 4.72 -16.89
N ASP A 37 7.63 4.83 -16.86
CA ASP A 37 6.79 4.71 -18.06
C ASP A 37 7.07 5.83 -19.07
N PHE A 38 7.34 7.07 -18.60
CA PHE A 38 7.72 8.18 -19.48
C PHE A 38 9.06 7.99 -20.19
N ILE A 39 10.05 7.39 -19.52
CA ILE A 39 11.37 7.09 -20.11
C ILE A 39 11.31 5.84 -21.01
N TYR A 40 10.35 4.93 -20.78
CA TYR A 40 10.22 3.70 -21.53
C TYR A 40 9.63 3.94 -22.93
N THR A 41 10.49 3.91 -23.96
CA THR A 41 10.11 4.26 -25.35
C THR A 41 9.67 3.07 -26.20
N LYS A 42 9.67 1.84 -25.66
CA LYS A 42 9.36 0.61 -26.42
C LYS A 42 7.88 0.21 -26.39
N GLY A 43 7.03 0.94 -25.68
CA GLY A 43 5.61 0.63 -25.49
C GLY A 43 5.12 1.15 -24.14
N GLN A 44 3.97 0.66 -23.66
CA GLN A 44 3.52 0.93 -22.30
C GLN A 44 4.28 0.01 -21.34
N PHE A 45 5.07 0.58 -20.43
CA PHE A 45 5.89 -0.20 -19.50
C PHE A 45 5.03 -1.21 -18.74
N LEU A 46 3.85 -0.77 -18.28
CA LEU A 46 2.90 -1.59 -17.52
C LEU A 46 2.31 -2.79 -18.29
N LEU A 47 2.27 -2.75 -19.63
CA LEU A 47 1.80 -3.88 -20.45
C LEU A 47 2.89 -4.89 -20.76
N ASP A 48 4.16 -4.49 -20.62
CA ASP A 48 5.33 -5.30 -20.94
C ASP A 48 5.85 -6.10 -19.72
N ILE A 49 5.35 -5.78 -18.52
CA ILE A 49 5.67 -6.50 -17.27
C ILE A 49 4.75 -7.70 -17.09
N ASP A 50 5.19 -8.62 -16.23
CA ASP A 50 4.40 -9.78 -15.81
C ASP A 50 3.00 -9.35 -15.28
N PRO A 51 1.91 -9.96 -15.78
CA PRO A 51 0.54 -9.66 -15.33
C PRO A 51 0.32 -9.82 -13.81
N ILE A 52 1.21 -10.54 -13.10
CA ILE A 52 1.23 -10.60 -11.63
C ILE A 52 1.29 -9.20 -11.00
N PHE A 53 1.94 -8.22 -11.64
CA PHE A 53 2.01 -6.84 -11.15
C PHE A 53 0.64 -6.15 -11.18
N GLY A 54 -0.22 -6.49 -12.14
CA GLY A 54 -1.61 -6.02 -12.17
C GLY A 54 -2.40 -6.51 -10.96
N LEU A 55 -2.23 -7.78 -10.60
CA LEU A 55 -2.83 -8.37 -9.40
C LEU A 55 -2.32 -7.68 -8.11
N VAL A 56 -1.01 -7.47 -8.01
CA VAL A 56 -0.39 -6.76 -6.88
C VAL A 56 -0.95 -5.33 -6.78
N GLY A 57 -1.13 -4.64 -7.91
CA GLY A 57 -1.71 -3.29 -7.96
C GLY A 57 -3.15 -3.25 -7.42
N VAL A 58 -4.01 -4.16 -7.88
CA VAL A 58 -5.41 -4.25 -7.42
C VAL A 58 -5.49 -4.57 -5.92
N LEU A 59 -4.70 -5.53 -5.44
CA LEU A 59 -4.66 -5.87 -4.01
C LEU A 59 -4.17 -4.70 -3.14
N SER A 60 -3.18 -3.95 -3.65
CA SER A 60 -2.67 -2.74 -2.99
C SER A 60 -3.72 -1.63 -2.92
N LEU A 61 -4.52 -1.43 -3.99
CA LEU A 61 -5.63 -0.48 -4.00
C LEU A 61 -6.72 -0.85 -2.99
N ILE A 62 -7.06 -2.14 -2.85
CA ILE A 62 -8.01 -2.62 -1.85
C ILE A 62 -7.52 -2.28 -0.43
N LEU A 63 -6.25 -2.56 -0.13
CA LEU A 63 -5.66 -2.28 1.19
C LEU A 63 -5.68 -0.77 1.52
N VAL A 64 -5.27 0.07 0.56
CA VAL A 64 -5.31 1.54 0.74
C VAL A 64 -6.75 2.04 0.91
N GLY A 65 -7.70 1.46 0.17
CA GLY A 65 -9.13 1.75 0.32
C GLY A 65 -9.63 1.40 1.72
N MET A 66 -9.30 0.22 2.24
CA MET A 66 -9.66 -0.21 3.60
C MET A 66 -9.09 0.74 4.66
N VAL A 67 -7.81 1.12 4.55
CA VAL A 67 -7.18 2.09 5.46
C VAL A 67 -7.91 3.43 5.43
N THR A 68 -8.23 3.93 4.24
CA THR A 68 -8.90 5.24 4.07
C THR A 68 -10.31 5.23 4.66
N ILE A 69 -11.09 4.18 4.39
CA ILE A 69 -12.44 4.01 4.95
C ILE A 69 -12.38 3.92 6.48
N SER A 70 -11.44 3.13 7.01
CA SER A 70 -11.23 2.98 8.45
C SER A 70 -10.87 4.32 9.10
N ASN A 71 -10.00 5.11 8.48
CA ASN A 71 -9.63 6.44 8.98
C ASN A 71 -10.83 7.39 9.04
N ILE A 72 -11.67 7.41 7.99
CA ILE A 72 -12.87 8.24 7.94
C ILE A 72 -13.87 7.83 9.03
N ILE A 73 -14.09 6.52 9.21
CA ILE A 73 -15.00 5.99 10.23
C ILE A 73 -14.49 6.31 11.63
N ALA A 74 -13.19 6.12 11.89
CA ALA A 74 -12.57 6.42 13.17
C ALA A 74 -12.75 7.91 13.54
N ARG A 75 -12.51 8.82 12.59
CA ARG A 75 -12.71 10.27 12.79
C ARG A 75 -14.18 10.65 13.03
N ARG A 76 -15.14 9.98 12.38
CA ARG A 76 -16.58 10.33 12.49
C ARG A 76 -17.29 9.71 13.69
N ARG A 77 -16.93 8.50 14.11
CA ARG A 77 -17.67 7.72 15.11
C ARG A 77 -16.91 7.47 16.42
N GLY A 78 -15.66 7.93 16.53
CA GLY A 78 -14.82 7.66 17.71
C GLY A 78 -14.60 6.17 17.97
N ARG A 79 -14.80 5.31 16.94
CA ARG A 79 -14.58 3.87 17.07
C ARG A 79 -13.09 3.63 17.26
N PRO A 80 -12.71 2.69 18.14
CA PRO A 80 -11.32 2.48 18.40
C PRO A 80 -10.65 1.72 17.24
N ALA A 81 -9.48 2.21 16.83
CA ALA A 81 -8.79 1.83 15.60
C ALA A 81 -8.24 0.38 15.56
N HIS A 82 -8.37 -0.38 16.65
CA HIS A 82 -7.71 -1.68 16.80
C HIS A 82 -8.38 -2.80 15.98
N LEU A 83 -9.70 -2.76 15.78
CA LEU A 83 -10.40 -3.80 15.02
C LEU A 83 -10.12 -3.69 13.52
N ASP A 84 -10.03 -2.45 13.02
CA ASP A 84 -9.77 -2.16 11.61
C ASP A 84 -8.33 -2.54 11.23
N GLY A 85 -7.36 -2.30 12.13
CA GLY A 85 -5.96 -2.69 11.93
C GLY A 85 -5.76 -4.20 11.81
N PHE A 86 -6.50 -5.00 12.58
CA PHE A 86 -6.47 -6.46 12.46
C PHE A 86 -6.97 -6.93 11.09
N LEU A 87 -8.12 -6.41 10.63
CA LEU A 87 -8.66 -6.73 9.30
C LEU A 87 -7.69 -6.37 8.18
N ILE A 88 -7.07 -5.19 8.26
CA ILE A 88 -6.06 -4.75 7.26
C ILE A 88 -4.86 -5.70 7.24
N THR A 89 -4.38 -6.13 8.43
CA THR A 89 -3.25 -7.07 8.53
C THR A 89 -3.60 -8.43 7.94
N VAL A 90 -4.79 -8.96 8.24
CA VAL A 90 -5.27 -10.23 7.67
C VAL A 90 -5.38 -10.13 6.15
N THR A 91 -6.00 -9.07 5.62
CA THR A 91 -6.10 -8.85 4.18
C THR A 91 -4.72 -8.76 3.53
N TYR A 92 -3.74 -8.11 4.18
CA TYR A 92 -2.38 -8.02 3.66
C TYR A 92 -1.69 -9.38 3.57
N ILE A 93 -1.82 -10.22 4.61
CA ILE A 93 -1.27 -11.58 4.60
C ILE A 93 -1.94 -12.43 3.51
N LEU A 94 -3.26 -12.34 3.37
CA LEU A 94 -4.00 -13.04 2.31
C LEU A 94 -3.57 -12.59 0.92
N SER A 95 -3.35 -11.29 0.72
CA SER A 95 -2.82 -10.73 -0.53
C SER A 95 -1.46 -11.32 -0.88
N ILE A 96 -0.53 -11.39 0.08
CA ILE A 96 0.79 -12.01 -0.13
C ILE A 96 0.63 -13.48 -0.51
N TYR A 97 -0.21 -14.22 0.22
CA TYR A 97 -0.44 -15.62 -0.04
C TYR A 97 -1.02 -15.86 -1.45
N PHE A 98 -1.98 -15.03 -1.86
CA PHE A 98 -2.60 -15.13 -3.18
C PHE A 98 -1.62 -14.83 -4.31
N VAL A 99 -0.77 -13.81 -4.12
CA VAL A 99 0.32 -13.48 -5.06
C VAL A 99 1.35 -14.61 -5.12
N TYR A 100 1.71 -15.20 -3.97
CA TYR A 100 2.68 -16.30 -3.92
C TYR A 100 2.20 -17.54 -4.67
N GLN A 101 0.93 -17.93 -4.51
CA GLN A 101 0.36 -19.05 -5.25
C GLN A 101 0.33 -18.79 -6.76
N ARG A 102 0.01 -17.57 -7.18
CA ARG A 102 -0.04 -17.20 -8.60
C ARG A 102 1.35 -17.02 -9.21
N GLY A 103 2.33 -16.58 -8.42
CA GLY A 103 3.72 -16.38 -8.88
C GLY A 103 4.55 -17.67 -8.99
N LEU A 104 4.14 -18.77 -8.33
CA LEU A 104 4.78 -20.09 -8.49
C LEU A 104 4.16 -20.96 -9.58
N GLY A 105 2.96 -20.60 -10.07
CA GLY A 105 2.21 -21.36 -11.06
C GLY A 105 2.26 -20.78 -12.48
N GLY A 106 3.13 -19.78 -12.72
CA GLY A 106 3.37 -19.14 -14.03
C GLY A 106 4.60 -19.70 -14.71
#